data_AF-A0AAU7CKJ7-F1
#
_entry.id   AF-A0AAU7CKJ7-F1
#
_cell.length_a   1.000
_cell.length_b   1.000
_cell.length_c   1.000
_cell.angle_alpha   90.00
_cell.angle_beta   90.00
_cell.angle_gamma   90.00
#
_symmetry.space_group_name_H-M   'P 1'
#
loop_
_entity.id
_entity.type
_entity.pdbx_description
1 polymer ?
#
loop_
_entity_poly.entity_id
_entity_poly.type
_entity_poly.pdbx_seq_one_letter_code
_entity_poly.pdbx_strand_id
1 'polypeptide(L)'
;MAILDEEALLATCAYIDLNPVAAGLVAVPEAGEHTSIKQRVEHVAELGRVDTLPAAESGSVAAQAVSSGLEESLWLCPIEDRRGVDTTREGMMEGFTLGSDLLLVDYTGRLFREGEASISGELAGVFARLGSDGESWSARLLKLGRGHLLGRFFASSRQRLREVAGHLGLHHIANLGGCPART
;
A
#
# COMPACT_ATOMS: atom_id res chain seq x y z
N MET A 1 -5.37 14.51 7.58
CA MET A 1 -5.09 13.31 8.40
C MET A 1 -3.64 12.94 8.16
N ALA A 2 -2.85 12.78 9.21
CA ALA A 2 -1.45 12.34 9.13
C ALA A 2 -1.38 10.81 9.24
N ILE A 3 -0.64 10.20 8.32
CA ILE A 3 -0.36 8.77 8.29
C ILE A 3 0.89 8.52 9.14
N LEU A 4 0.83 7.54 10.06
CA LEU A 4 1.82 7.40 11.13
C LEU A 4 2.79 6.22 10.98
N ASP A 5 2.55 5.34 10.01
CA ASP A 5 3.36 4.15 9.72
C ASP A 5 3.18 3.69 8.26
N GLU A 6 4.09 2.84 7.81
CA GLU A 6 4.19 2.35 6.42
C GLU A 6 2.95 1.55 6.02
N GLU A 7 2.44 0.70 6.88
CA GLU A 7 1.29 -0.13 6.56
C GLU A 7 0.00 0.72 6.40
N ALA A 8 -0.16 1.79 7.18
CA ALA A 8 -1.22 2.78 6.98
C ALA A 8 -1.03 3.60 5.71
N LEU A 9 0.22 3.86 5.29
CA LEU A 9 0.53 4.51 4.02
C LEU A 9 0.08 3.62 2.85
N LEU A 10 0.53 2.36 2.82
CA LEU A 10 0.18 1.39 1.78
C LEU A 10 -1.34 1.16 1.70
N ALA A 11 -2.00 1.03 2.85
CA ALA A 11 -3.46 0.90 2.90
C ALA A 11 -4.18 2.11 2.29
N THR A 12 -3.64 3.30 2.50
CA THR A 12 -4.17 4.53 1.91
C THR A 12 -3.96 4.57 0.40
N CYS A 13 -2.76 4.20 -0.08
CA CYS A 13 -2.46 4.11 -1.51
C CYS A 13 -3.39 3.12 -2.22
N ALA A 14 -3.49 1.88 -1.72
CA ALA A 14 -4.35 0.85 -2.29
C ALA A 14 -5.83 1.27 -2.30
N TYR A 15 -6.30 1.90 -1.23
CA TYR A 15 -7.67 2.42 -1.18
C TYR A 15 -7.91 3.52 -2.24
N ILE A 16 -6.97 4.45 -2.42
CA ILE A 16 -7.08 5.52 -3.41
C ILE A 16 -7.17 4.93 -4.83
N ASP A 17 -6.30 3.98 -5.16
CA ASP A 17 -6.28 3.37 -6.50
C ASP A 17 -7.53 2.53 -6.79
N LEU A 18 -8.15 1.96 -5.75
CA LEU A 18 -9.37 1.18 -5.88
C LEU A 18 -10.65 2.01 -5.76
N ASN A 19 -10.59 3.29 -5.38
CA ASN A 19 -11.78 4.13 -5.25
C ASN A 19 -12.61 4.21 -6.54
N PRO A 20 -12.04 4.39 -7.75
CA PRO A 20 -12.82 4.37 -8.98
C PRO A 20 -13.55 3.04 -9.22
N VAL A 21 -12.94 1.92 -8.83
CA VAL A 21 -13.56 0.59 -8.90
C VAL A 21 -14.70 0.47 -7.89
N ALA A 22 -14.45 0.86 -6.64
CA ALA A 22 -15.44 0.83 -5.56
C ALA A 22 -16.64 1.75 -5.84
N ALA A 23 -16.43 2.87 -6.54
CA ALA A 23 -17.48 3.80 -6.97
C ALA A 23 -18.23 3.32 -8.23
N GLY A 24 -17.84 2.20 -8.84
CA GLY A 24 -18.44 1.68 -10.07
C GLY A 24 -18.14 2.50 -11.33
N LEU A 25 -17.11 3.35 -11.30
CA LEU A 25 -16.70 4.18 -12.44
C LEU A 25 -15.91 3.36 -13.46
N VAL A 26 -15.14 2.38 -13.00
CA VAL A 26 -14.31 1.49 -13.84
C VAL A 26 -14.33 0.06 -13.30
N ALA A 27 -14.08 -0.92 -14.17
CA ALA A 27 -14.10 -2.33 -13.78
C ALA A 27 -12.82 -2.80 -13.07
N VAL A 28 -11.69 -2.16 -13.36
CA VAL A 28 -10.34 -2.47 -12.85
C VAL A 28 -9.55 -1.17 -12.66
N PRO A 29 -8.60 -1.09 -11.71
CA PRO A 29 -7.90 0.16 -11.42
C PRO A 29 -7.10 0.71 -12.61
N GLU A 30 -6.59 -0.17 -13.49
CA GLU A 30 -5.85 0.17 -14.72
C GLU A 30 -6.72 0.91 -15.74
N ALA A 31 -8.05 0.80 -15.65
CA ALA A 31 -8.97 1.53 -16.52
C ALA A 31 -9.29 2.95 -16.01
N GLY A 32 -8.90 3.29 -14.77
CA GLY A 32 -9.13 4.61 -14.18
C GLY A 32 -8.18 5.66 -14.76
N GLU A 33 -8.72 6.78 -15.25
CA GLU A 33 -7.92 7.85 -15.88
C GLU A 33 -6.85 8.47 -14.96
N HIS A 34 -7.09 8.43 -13.65
CA HIS A 34 -6.26 9.10 -12.65
C HIS A 34 -5.81 8.16 -11.51
N THR A 35 -5.66 6.86 -11.77
CA THR A 35 -5.06 5.92 -10.80
C THR A 35 -3.54 5.88 -10.97
N SER A 36 -2.84 5.75 -9.85
CA SER A 36 -1.38 5.58 -9.82
C SER A 36 -0.98 4.26 -10.49
N ILE A 37 -1.81 3.22 -10.32
CA ILE A 37 -1.61 1.90 -10.92
C ILE A 37 -1.59 1.98 -12.45
N LYS A 38 -2.57 2.65 -13.05
CA LYS A 38 -2.60 2.83 -14.51
C LYS A 38 -1.31 3.50 -14.99
N GLN A 39 -0.94 4.63 -14.39
CA GLN A 39 0.26 5.38 -14.80
C GLN A 39 1.54 4.56 -14.64
N ARG A 40 1.65 3.75 -13.59
CA ARG A 40 2.79 2.86 -13.36
C ARG A 40 2.88 1.75 -14.40
N VAL A 41 1.76 1.07 -14.67
CA VAL A 41 1.71 -0.02 -15.66
C VAL A 41 1.98 0.51 -17.06
N GLU A 42 1.39 1.64 -17.44
CA GLU A 42 1.64 2.30 -18.73
C GLU A 42 3.11 2.72 -18.85
N HIS A 43 3.69 3.30 -17.80
CA HIS A 43 5.09 3.69 -17.80
C HIS A 43 6.03 2.48 -17.99
N VAL A 44 5.81 1.39 -17.26
CA VAL A 44 6.60 0.17 -17.41
C VAL A 44 6.43 -0.46 -18.80
N ALA A 45 5.24 -0.33 -19.39
CA ALA A 45 4.99 -0.75 -20.77
C ALA A 45 5.75 0.11 -21.79
N GLU A 46 5.79 1.43 -21.61
CA GLU A 46 6.57 2.36 -22.44
C GLU A 46 8.07 2.06 -22.37
N LEU A 47 8.57 1.63 -21.22
CA LEU A 47 9.95 1.16 -21.05
C LEU A 47 10.23 -0.20 -21.70
N GLY A 48 9.20 -0.91 -22.18
CA GLY A 48 9.32 -2.27 -22.72
C GLY A 48 9.68 -3.32 -21.66
N ARG A 49 9.29 -3.09 -20.39
CA ARG A 49 9.71 -3.89 -19.24
C ARG A 49 8.55 -4.59 -18.53
N VAL A 50 7.40 -4.79 -19.17
CA VAL A 50 6.22 -5.43 -18.54
C VAL A 50 6.56 -6.82 -17.96
N ASP A 51 7.42 -7.59 -18.65
CA ASP A 51 7.85 -8.92 -18.21
C ASP A 51 8.63 -8.91 -16.87
N THR A 52 9.05 -7.73 -16.40
CA THR A 52 9.75 -7.56 -15.12
C THR A 52 8.78 -7.47 -13.93
N LEU A 53 7.51 -7.14 -14.17
CA LEU A 53 6.51 -6.98 -13.10
C LEU A 53 6.24 -8.30 -12.35
N PRO A 54 6.02 -9.45 -13.02
CA PRO A 54 5.82 -10.73 -12.32
C PRO A 54 7.07 -11.20 -11.57
N ALA A 55 8.27 -10.87 -12.07
CA ALA A 55 9.52 -11.21 -11.40
C ALA A 55 9.77 -10.38 -10.12
N ALA A 56 9.15 -9.20 -10.02
CA ALA A 56 9.22 -8.34 -8.84
C ALA A 56 8.30 -8.79 -7.69
N GLU A 57 7.45 -9.80 -7.91
CA GLU A 57 6.46 -10.34 -6.96
C GLU A 57 7.10 -11.14 -5.81
N SER A 58 8.30 -11.69 -6.00
CA SER A 58 8.89 -12.63 -5.03
C SER A 58 9.58 -11.99 -3.82
N GLY A 59 9.55 -10.66 -3.65
CA GLY A 59 10.08 -9.94 -2.47
C GLY A 59 11.56 -10.24 -2.13
N SER A 60 12.31 -10.79 -3.08
CA SER A 60 13.69 -11.25 -2.94
C SER A 60 14.67 -10.16 -3.38
N VAL A 61 15.96 -10.26 -2.99
CA VAL A 61 17.05 -9.43 -3.56
C VAL A 61 17.04 -9.47 -5.09
N ALA A 62 16.63 -10.59 -5.69
CA ALA A 62 16.45 -10.72 -7.13
C ALA A 62 15.30 -9.85 -7.68
N ALA A 63 14.19 -9.73 -6.94
CA ALA A 63 13.07 -8.85 -7.30
C ALA A 63 13.48 -7.36 -7.23
N GLN A 64 14.34 -6.99 -6.28
CA GLN A 64 14.87 -5.62 -6.18
C GLN A 64 15.83 -5.28 -7.33
N ALA A 65 16.67 -6.22 -7.77
CA ALA A 65 17.53 -6.00 -8.94
C ALA A 65 16.70 -5.75 -10.20
N VAL A 66 15.59 -6.49 -10.35
CA VAL A 66 14.68 -6.38 -11.48
C VAL A 66 13.83 -5.10 -11.44
N SER A 67 13.59 -4.55 -10.23
CA SER A 67 12.83 -3.31 -10.02
C SER A 67 13.63 -2.02 -10.28
N SER A 68 14.96 -2.13 -10.40
CA SER A 68 15.84 -0.99 -10.67
C SER A 68 15.40 -0.20 -11.90
N GLY A 69 15.22 1.11 -11.71
CA GLY A 69 14.89 2.06 -12.78
C GLY A 69 13.46 1.98 -13.32
N LEU A 70 12.57 1.15 -12.76
CA LEU A 70 11.18 1.04 -13.25
C LEU A 70 10.36 2.32 -13.03
N GLU A 71 10.69 3.09 -12.00
CA GLU A 71 9.94 4.30 -11.62
C GLU A 71 10.81 5.56 -11.62
N GLU A 72 12.05 5.48 -12.10
CA GLU A 72 13.03 6.56 -11.98
C GLU A 72 12.60 7.82 -12.74
N SER A 73 12.08 7.65 -13.95
CA SER A 73 11.58 8.74 -14.80
C SER A 73 10.10 9.06 -14.60
N LEU A 74 9.41 8.34 -13.72
CA LEU A 74 7.99 8.54 -13.46
C LEU A 74 7.80 9.68 -12.47
N TRP A 75 6.87 10.60 -12.74
CA TRP A 75 6.64 11.76 -11.88
C TRP A 75 6.08 11.39 -10.49
N LEU A 76 5.37 10.25 -10.39
CA LEU A 76 4.88 9.70 -9.13
C LEU A 76 6.02 9.29 -8.21
N CYS A 77 5.88 9.47 -6.90
CA CYS A 77 6.83 8.97 -5.91
C CYS A 77 7.07 7.45 -6.13
N PRO A 78 8.33 6.97 -6.21
CA PRO A 78 8.62 5.54 -6.34
C PRO A 78 8.00 4.75 -5.19
N ILE A 79 7.48 3.55 -5.47
CA ILE A 79 6.99 2.66 -4.42
C ILE A 79 8.17 2.18 -3.56
N GLU A 80 9.24 1.72 -4.21
CA GLU A 80 10.44 1.26 -3.53
C GLU A 80 11.36 2.45 -3.21
N ASP A 81 11.69 2.64 -1.94
CA ASP A 81 12.82 3.51 -1.58
C ASP A 81 14.13 2.77 -1.86
N ARG A 82 14.90 3.33 -2.80
CA ARG A 82 16.17 2.79 -3.26
C ARG A 82 17.32 3.79 -3.08
N ARG A 83 17.12 4.80 -2.22
CA ARG A 83 18.18 5.75 -1.87
C ARG A 83 19.38 4.99 -1.31
N GLY A 84 20.56 5.31 -1.82
CA GLY A 84 21.81 4.64 -1.43
C GLY A 84 22.05 3.29 -2.12
N VAL A 85 21.15 2.84 -3.00
CA VAL A 85 21.35 1.68 -3.87
C VAL A 85 21.71 2.13 -5.28
N ASP A 86 20.77 2.74 -6.00
CA ASP A 86 20.92 3.11 -7.41
C ASP A 86 20.24 4.42 -7.82
N THR A 87 19.60 5.12 -6.87
CA THR A 87 18.94 6.40 -7.10
C THR A 87 19.14 7.36 -5.92
N THR A 88 18.92 8.65 -6.18
CA THR A 88 18.81 9.69 -5.14
C THR A 88 17.36 10.05 -4.83
N ARG A 89 16.40 9.52 -5.60
CA ARG A 89 14.98 9.83 -5.47
C ARG A 89 14.40 9.13 -4.24
N GLU A 90 13.69 9.87 -3.41
CA GLU A 90 12.98 9.32 -2.26
C GLU A 90 11.79 8.49 -2.72
N GLY A 91 11.77 7.21 -2.31
CA GLY A 91 10.62 6.31 -2.47
C GLY A 91 9.82 6.16 -1.19
N MET A 92 8.73 5.40 -1.24
CA MET A 92 7.81 5.24 -0.10
C MET A 92 8.37 4.30 0.98
N MET A 93 8.94 3.16 0.59
CA MET A 93 9.38 2.13 1.54
C MET A 93 10.52 1.28 0.99
N GLU A 94 11.57 1.07 1.77
CA GLU A 94 12.68 0.19 1.40
C GLU A 94 12.21 -1.27 1.30
N GLY A 95 12.63 -1.98 0.23
CA GLY A 95 12.29 -3.39 0.04
C GLY A 95 10.82 -3.68 -0.26
N PHE A 96 10.03 -2.64 -0.57
CA PHE A 96 8.67 -2.79 -1.08
C PHE A 96 8.66 -2.45 -2.58
N THR A 97 8.70 -3.46 -3.42
CA THR A 97 8.81 -3.30 -4.89
C THR A 97 7.48 -2.88 -5.51
N LEU A 98 7.52 -2.31 -6.73
CA LEU A 98 6.31 -2.08 -7.53
C LEU A 98 5.48 -3.37 -7.71
N GLY A 99 6.11 -4.52 -7.93
CA GLY A 99 5.39 -5.81 -8.01
C GLY A 99 4.65 -6.17 -6.71
N SER A 100 5.25 -5.86 -5.54
CA SER A 100 4.58 -6.06 -4.25
C SER A 100 3.35 -5.15 -4.08
N ASP A 101 3.42 -3.92 -4.59
CA ASP A 101 2.29 -2.98 -4.60
C ASP A 101 1.15 -3.47 -5.51
N LEU A 102 1.47 -3.94 -6.72
CA LEU A 102 0.47 -4.53 -7.63
C LEU A 102 -0.24 -5.74 -7.01
N LEU A 103 0.51 -6.64 -6.36
CA LEU A 103 -0.08 -7.78 -5.64
C LEU A 103 -0.99 -7.33 -4.48
N LEU A 104 -0.54 -6.33 -3.72
CA LEU A 104 -1.30 -5.79 -2.60
C LEU A 104 -2.61 -5.16 -3.07
N VAL A 105 -2.59 -4.43 -4.19
CA VAL A 105 -3.78 -3.83 -4.81
C VAL A 105 -4.71 -4.89 -5.39
N ASP A 106 -4.19 -5.91 -6.09
CA ASP A 106 -5.01 -7.02 -6.62
C ASP A 106 -5.72 -7.78 -5.48
N TYR A 107 -4.97 -8.19 -4.46
CA TYR A 107 -5.53 -8.83 -3.27
C TYR A 107 -6.62 -7.97 -2.64
N THR A 108 -6.35 -6.67 -2.50
CA THR A 108 -7.31 -5.72 -1.94
C THR A 108 -8.56 -5.58 -2.81
N GLY A 109 -8.41 -5.51 -4.13
CA GLY A 109 -9.53 -5.45 -5.06
C GLY A 109 -10.44 -6.67 -4.95
N ARG A 110 -9.85 -7.87 -4.81
CA ARG A 110 -10.59 -9.12 -4.58
C ARG A 110 -11.35 -9.10 -3.26
N LEU A 111 -10.74 -8.61 -2.18
CA LEU A 111 -11.43 -8.45 -0.89
C LEU A 111 -12.70 -7.60 -1.02
N PHE A 112 -12.66 -6.50 -1.77
CA PHE A 112 -13.83 -5.64 -1.96
C PHE A 112 -14.89 -6.23 -2.90
N ARG A 113 -14.49 -7.00 -3.93
CA ARG A 113 -15.40 -7.57 -4.94
C ARG A 113 -16.06 -8.86 -4.48
N GLU A 114 -15.29 -9.74 -3.84
CA GLU A 114 -15.69 -11.12 -3.53
C GLU A 114 -16.00 -11.30 -2.04
N GLY A 115 -15.60 -10.37 -1.18
CA GLY A 115 -15.76 -10.45 0.27
C GLY A 115 -14.75 -11.37 0.96
N GLU A 116 -14.00 -12.16 0.19
CA GLU A 116 -12.93 -13.04 0.63
C GLU A 116 -11.83 -13.07 -0.43
N ALA A 117 -10.57 -13.09 0.00
CA ALA A 117 -9.42 -13.24 -0.90
C ALA A 117 -8.37 -14.12 -0.22
N SER A 118 -7.86 -15.11 -0.96
CA SER A 118 -6.74 -15.92 -0.48
C SER A 118 -5.46 -15.09 -0.53
N ILE A 119 -4.67 -15.14 0.54
CA ILE A 119 -3.37 -14.46 0.62
C ILE A 119 -2.33 -15.39 -0.01
N SER A 120 -1.58 -14.91 -1.01
CA SER A 120 -0.44 -15.66 -1.56
C SER A 120 0.70 -15.76 -0.54
N GLY A 121 1.63 -16.71 -0.73
CA GLY A 121 2.78 -16.86 0.19
C GLY A 121 3.66 -15.59 0.22
N GLU A 122 3.79 -14.93 -0.92
CA GLU A 122 4.54 -13.69 -1.11
C GLU A 122 3.89 -12.53 -0.34
N LEU A 123 2.57 -12.38 -0.49
CA LEU A 123 1.82 -11.34 0.19
C LEU A 123 1.74 -11.58 1.70
N ALA A 124 1.71 -12.85 2.14
CA ALA A 124 1.86 -13.20 3.55
C ALA A 124 3.23 -12.75 4.09
N GLY A 125 4.30 -12.92 3.30
CA GLY A 125 5.63 -12.39 3.62
C GLY A 125 5.67 -10.86 3.70
N VAL A 126 4.97 -10.15 2.80
CA VAL A 126 4.79 -8.70 2.85
C VAL A 126 4.09 -8.28 4.15
N PHE A 127 2.96 -8.90 4.48
CA PHE A 127 2.23 -8.60 5.73
C PHE A 127 3.07 -8.90 6.96
N ALA A 128 3.84 -9.99 6.97
CA ALA A 128 4.75 -10.30 8.08
C ALA A 128 5.82 -9.21 8.28
N ARG A 129 6.41 -8.67 7.21
CA ARG A 129 7.37 -7.54 7.30
C ARG A 129 6.73 -6.27 7.82
N LEU A 130 5.49 -6.00 7.42
CA LEU A 130 4.69 -4.88 7.92
C LEU A 130 4.20 -5.10 9.36
N GLY A 131 4.45 -6.29 9.94
CA GLY A 131 3.92 -6.69 11.23
C GLY A 131 2.40 -6.70 11.20
N SER A 132 1.77 -7.37 10.24
CA SER A 132 0.32 -7.42 10.06
C SER A 132 -0.13 -8.76 9.48
N ASP A 133 -1.42 -8.86 9.16
CA ASP A 133 -2.09 -9.99 8.52
C ASP A 133 -3.28 -9.50 7.67
N GLY A 134 -3.84 -10.40 6.85
CA GLY A 134 -4.96 -10.04 5.97
C GLY A 134 -6.23 -9.65 6.71
N GLU A 135 -6.46 -10.15 7.92
CA GLU A 135 -7.62 -9.76 8.74
C GLU A 135 -7.49 -8.30 9.20
N SER A 136 -6.33 -7.94 9.75
CA SER A 136 -6.00 -6.58 10.18
C SER A 136 -6.01 -5.61 9.00
N TRP A 137 -5.50 -6.04 7.85
CA TRP A 137 -5.54 -5.30 6.59
C TRP A 137 -7.00 -5.02 6.15
N SER A 138 -7.82 -6.07 6.04
CA SER A 138 -9.23 -5.96 5.64
C SER A 138 -10.02 -5.06 6.59
N ALA A 139 -9.86 -5.24 7.91
CA ALA A 139 -10.51 -4.41 8.92
C ALA A 139 -10.13 -2.93 8.77
N ARG A 140 -8.88 -2.64 8.39
CA ARG A 140 -8.42 -1.28 8.14
C ARG A 140 -9.01 -0.67 6.87
N LEU A 141 -9.12 -1.43 5.79
CA LEU A 141 -9.69 -0.93 4.55
C LEU A 141 -11.20 -0.72 4.64
N LEU A 142 -11.91 -1.61 5.33
CA LEU A 142 -13.33 -1.41 5.65
C LEU A 142 -13.54 -0.10 6.42
N LYS A 143 -12.61 0.28 7.29
CA LYS A 143 -12.66 1.57 8.00
C LYS A 143 -12.40 2.76 7.07
N LEU A 144 -11.50 2.64 6.10
CA LEU A 144 -11.32 3.69 5.07
C LEU A 144 -12.60 3.87 4.24
N GLY A 145 -13.29 2.77 3.92
CA GLY A 145 -14.53 2.78 3.12
C GLY A 145 -15.81 3.17 3.86
N ARG A 146 -15.92 2.95 5.18
CA ARG A 146 -17.17 3.19 5.96
C ARG A 146 -17.41 4.64 6.39
N GLY A 147 -16.68 5.61 5.84
CA GLY A 147 -16.91 7.04 6.07
C GLY A 147 -16.17 7.63 7.28
N HIS A 148 -16.27 8.97 7.41
CA HIS A 148 -15.42 9.89 8.18
C HIS A 148 -14.47 9.26 9.21
N LEU A 149 -13.19 9.19 8.83
CA LEU A 149 -12.09 8.98 9.77
C LEU A 149 -12.10 10.12 10.78
N LEU A 150 -12.45 9.82 12.03
CA LEU A 150 -12.52 10.80 13.10
C LEU A 150 -11.13 10.97 13.71
N GLY A 151 -10.54 12.14 13.53
CA GLY A 151 -9.27 12.49 14.15
C GLY A 151 -8.20 12.91 13.16
N ARG A 152 -7.07 13.37 13.71
CA ARG A 152 -5.98 13.95 12.92
C ARG A 152 -5.01 12.90 12.40
N PHE A 153 -5.12 11.64 12.84
CA PHE A 153 -4.13 10.59 12.65
C PHE A 153 -4.74 9.27 12.14
N PHE A 154 -3.96 8.54 11.35
CA PHE A 154 -4.23 7.19 10.88
C PHE A 154 -2.98 6.33 11.01
N ALA A 155 -3.15 5.13 11.56
CA ALA A 155 -2.06 4.22 11.89
C ALA A 155 -2.54 2.77 11.76
N SER A 156 -1.59 1.86 11.59
CA SER A 156 -1.82 0.43 11.65
C SER A 156 -1.94 -0.09 13.08
N SER A 157 -1.37 0.60 14.08
CA SER A 157 -1.34 0.12 15.46
C SER A 157 -1.89 1.13 16.47
N ARG A 158 -2.51 0.61 17.54
CA ARG A 158 -2.98 1.45 18.66
C ARG A 158 -1.85 2.07 19.43
N GLN A 159 -0.72 1.36 19.52
CA GLN A 159 0.48 1.87 20.17
C GLN A 159 0.95 3.15 19.48
N ARG A 160 1.03 3.17 18.15
CA ARG A 160 1.47 4.35 17.39
C ARG A 160 0.56 5.56 17.61
N LEU A 161 -0.76 5.33 17.63
CA LEU A 161 -1.73 6.38 17.98
C LEU A 161 -1.54 6.91 19.40
N ARG A 162 -1.24 6.03 20.37
CA ARG A 162 -0.98 6.41 21.78
C ARG A 162 0.32 7.20 21.94
N GLU A 163 1.39 6.80 21.27
CA GLU A 163 2.67 7.52 21.29
C GLU A 163 2.50 8.96 20.79
N VAL A 164 1.86 9.13 19.63
CA VAL A 164 1.61 10.46 19.06
C VAL A 164 0.64 11.27 19.94
N ALA A 165 -0.40 10.64 20.48
CA ALA A 165 -1.30 11.31 21.42
C ALA A 165 -0.58 11.79 22.68
N GLY A 166 0.33 10.98 23.24
CA GLY A 166 1.16 11.34 24.39
C GLY A 166 2.06 12.54 24.11
N HIS A 167 2.75 12.55 22.96
CA HIS A 167 3.58 13.69 22.54
C HIS A 167 2.79 14.98 22.33
N LEU A 168 1.51 14.87 21.95
CA LEU A 168 0.63 16.01 21.69
C LEU A 168 -0.26 16.39 22.88
N GLY A 169 -0.13 15.71 24.03
CA GLY A 169 -0.96 15.95 25.21
C GLY A 169 -2.45 15.64 25.01
N LEU A 170 -2.79 14.72 24.08
CA LEU A 170 -4.16 14.35 23.77
C LEU A 170 -4.64 13.23 24.70
N HIS A 171 -5.75 13.47 25.40
CA HIS A 171 -6.37 12.48 26.31
C HIS A 171 -7.36 11.54 25.61
N HIS A 172 -7.88 11.93 24.43
CA HIS A 172 -8.82 11.13 23.65
C HIS A 172 -8.20 10.73 22.31
N ILE A 173 -8.24 9.43 22.03
CA ILE A 173 -7.75 8.85 20.79
C ILE A 173 -8.94 8.26 20.05
N ALA A 174 -9.17 8.76 18.84
CA ALA A 174 -10.17 8.22 17.93
C ALA A 174 -9.52 7.24 16.94
N ASN A 175 -10.29 6.65 16.02
CA ASN A 175 -9.79 5.75 14.99
C ASN A 175 -9.06 4.48 15.53
N LEU A 176 -9.49 3.89 16.65
CA LEU A 176 -8.86 2.67 17.19
C LEU A 176 -9.28 1.35 16.50
N GLY A 177 -10.35 1.36 15.68
CA GLY A 177 -10.77 0.21 14.87
C GLY A 177 -9.80 -0.05 13.70
N GLY A 178 -9.57 -1.30 13.32
CA GLY A 178 -8.55 -1.66 12.31
C GLY A 178 -7.11 -1.45 12.77
N CYS A 179 -6.91 -1.11 14.05
CA CYS A 179 -5.63 -1.07 14.73
C CYS A 179 -5.68 -2.16 15.82
N PRO A 180 -4.96 -3.28 15.68
CA PRO A 180 -4.94 -4.29 16.73
C PRO A 180 -4.43 -3.68 18.03
N ALA A 181 -5.09 -4.04 19.13
CA ALA A 181 -4.52 -3.87 20.46
C ALA A 181 -3.47 -4.97 20.62
N ARG A 182 -2.25 -4.76 20.11
CA ARG A 182 -1.16 -5.67 20.43
C ARG A 182 -1.00 -5.67 21.96
N THR A 183 -1.10 -6.86 22.54
CA THR A 183 -0.89 -7.16 23.97
C THR A 183 0.53 -6.86 24.37
#